data_AF-A9ESM9-F1
#
_entry.id   AF-A9ESM9-F1
#
_cell.length_a   1.000
_cell.length_b   1.000
_cell.length_c   1.000
_cell.angle_alpha   90.00
_cell.angle_beta   90.00
_cell.angle_gamma   90.00
#
_symmetry.space_group_name_H-M   'P 1'
#
loop_
_entity.id
_entity.type
_entity.pdbx_description
1 polymer ?
#
loop_
_entity_poly.entity_id
_entity_poly.type
_entity_poly.pdbx_seq_one_letter_code
_entity_poly.pdbx_strand_id
1 'polypeptide(L)'
;MQQVVASHSARRPRLRSIHAFLMLCCLASGAAIASGACSSGTPQDKCFGGVIVDGVCEGKCKPELCLEGNTCVGNRCVLRCSSHRECIPGIQDCAPAAEDDTKAEILVCTQKEKMVGFGAPCPFGTECGQFGRCPDETPCDPTQCNGNPGECERDTERCGDDPACSAGKCSSDGSACVVPACSPDQCTSLGLECLGKGQGDAEAYCTMPHCMSDADCPGGFECAVSRDPHAICGTDKGDDGFCGETDEECIDPSTFGDGNTYVEGPVCLLRSTCVKRAQCAPCSTDFDCSFAAEQRCVAIDGERRCARSCSADSDCDLDYRCDEGACIPRFGACTGKGNFCEPCRNDTDCGDADSTMECTTTLRGERACLDAALPIRCTAENAAEVCPKSPSGLVGACVCVEQNSSGDCVDSRCYLPSRQLDRGDPDSKVATCW
;
A
#
# COMPACT_ATOMS: atom_id res chain seq x y z
N MET A 1 20.94 20.48 5.95
CA MET A 1 19.95 20.97 6.95
C MET A 1 18.55 20.57 6.49
N GLN A 2 18.04 19.43 6.94
CA GLN A 2 16.65 19.03 6.70
C GLN A 2 15.75 19.84 7.64
N GLN A 3 15.00 20.80 7.11
CA GLN A 3 13.90 21.41 7.84
C GLN A 3 12.74 20.43 7.88
N VAL A 4 12.59 19.75 9.02
CA VAL A 4 11.37 19.02 9.39
C VAL A 4 10.27 20.07 9.60
N VAL A 5 9.47 20.32 8.57
CA VAL A 5 8.28 21.16 8.68
C VAL A 5 7.18 20.30 9.32
N ALA A 6 6.94 20.54 10.61
CA ALA A 6 5.82 19.96 11.34
C ALA A 6 4.49 20.36 10.67
N SER A 7 3.81 19.39 10.07
CA SER A 7 2.48 19.63 9.49
C SER A 7 1.44 19.83 10.61
N HIS A 8 0.73 20.95 10.55
CA HIS A 8 -0.32 21.33 11.48
C HIS A 8 -1.56 20.43 11.34
N SER A 9 -1.83 19.68 12.42
CA SER A 9 -3.14 19.38 13.02
C SER A 9 -4.37 19.39 12.10
N ALA A 10 -4.65 18.24 11.47
CA ALA A 10 -5.97 17.94 10.93
C ALA A 10 -7.00 17.78 12.07
N ARG A 11 -8.04 18.62 12.04
CA ARG A 11 -9.17 18.59 12.97
C ARG A 11 -9.95 17.28 12.81
N ARG A 12 -9.99 16.47 13.88
CA ARG A 12 -10.89 15.31 14.01
C ARG A 12 -12.36 15.73 13.87
N PRO A 13 -13.17 15.10 13.02
CA PRO A 13 -14.62 15.22 13.11
C PRO A 13 -15.13 14.42 14.32
N ARG A 14 -16.08 15.03 15.04
CA ARG A 14 -16.68 14.56 16.30
C ARG A 14 -17.45 13.26 16.08
N LEU A 15 -17.21 12.26 16.94
CA LEU A 15 -18.07 11.10 17.13
C LEU A 15 -19.51 11.55 17.45
N ARG A 16 -20.48 11.03 16.69
CA ARG A 16 -21.88 10.98 17.11
C ARG A 16 -22.12 9.63 17.80
N SER A 17 -22.23 9.70 19.11
CA SER A 17 -22.80 8.66 19.96
C SER A 17 -24.30 8.53 19.66
N ILE A 18 -24.73 7.37 19.19
CA ILE A 18 -26.14 6.99 19.20
C ILE A 18 -26.31 5.90 20.26
N HIS A 19 -27.08 6.24 21.29
CA HIS A 19 -27.65 5.31 22.25
C HIS A 19 -28.77 4.52 21.56
N ALA A 20 -28.79 3.21 21.74
CA ALA A 20 -30.01 2.41 21.60
C ALA A 20 -30.08 1.42 22.77
N PHE A 21 -31.00 1.72 23.68
CA PHE A 21 -31.40 0.94 24.83
C PHE A 21 -32.43 -0.13 24.41
N LEU A 22 -32.39 -1.28 25.11
CA LEU A 22 -33.51 -2.19 25.45
C LEU A 22 -34.44 -2.68 24.33
N MET A 23 -34.39 -3.99 24.07
CA MET A 23 -35.59 -4.84 24.07
C MET A 23 -35.27 -6.24 24.60
N LEU A 24 -35.80 -6.50 25.79
CA LEU A 24 -35.90 -7.77 26.48
C LEU A 24 -37.28 -8.36 26.16
N CYS A 25 -37.39 -9.62 25.73
CA CYS A 25 -38.35 -10.63 26.22
C CYS A 25 -38.66 -11.73 25.19
N CYS A 26 -38.55 -12.97 25.70
CA CYS A 26 -39.32 -14.16 25.36
C CYS A 26 -39.07 -14.83 24.00
N LEU A 27 -38.38 -15.98 24.02
CA LEU A 27 -39.04 -17.26 23.75
C LEU A 27 -38.28 -18.41 24.40
N ALA A 28 -39.05 -19.21 25.13
CA ALA A 28 -38.64 -20.33 25.93
C ALA A 28 -38.72 -21.64 25.12
N SER A 29 -37.92 -22.61 25.55
CA SER A 29 -38.25 -24.04 25.60
C SER A 29 -38.52 -24.78 24.28
N GLY A 30 -37.57 -25.62 23.88
CA GLY A 30 -37.77 -26.64 22.84
C GLY A 30 -36.64 -27.67 22.80
N ALA A 31 -36.34 -28.32 23.93
CA ALA A 31 -35.55 -29.55 23.94
C ALA A 31 -36.46 -30.72 23.51
N ALA A 32 -36.16 -31.34 22.36
CA ALA A 32 -36.70 -32.64 22.00
C ALA A 32 -35.58 -33.51 21.43
N ILE A 33 -35.41 -34.63 22.12
CA ILE A 33 -34.49 -35.73 21.92
C ILE A 33 -34.83 -36.42 20.59
N ALA A 34 -33.83 -36.68 19.75
CA ALA A 34 -33.94 -37.67 18.68
C ALA A 34 -32.61 -38.43 18.52
N SER A 35 -32.44 -39.42 19.38
CA SER A 35 -31.57 -40.57 19.14
C SER A 35 -32.21 -41.43 18.03
N GLY A 36 -31.47 -41.64 16.93
CA GLY A 36 -31.93 -42.44 15.80
C GLY A 36 -30.76 -42.85 14.91
N ALA A 37 -30.02 -43.86 15.34
CA ALA A 37 -29.11 -44.61 14.48
C ALA A 37 -29.94 -45.46 13.50
N CYS A 38 -29.78 -45.22 12.19
CA CYS A 38 -30.14 -46.17 11.14
C CYS A 38 -29.08 -46.10 10.04
N SER A 39 -28.16 -47.08 10.08
CA SER A 39 -27.32 -47.46 8.95
C SER A 39 -28.13 -48.40 8.07
N SER A 40 -28.47 -47.99 6.85
CA SER A 40 -28.97 -48.89 5.81
C SER A 40 -28.58 -48.37 4.44
N GLY A 41 -27.71 -49.13 3.76
CA GLY A 41 -27.09 -48.82 2.47
C GLY A 41 -28.09 -48.71 1.31
N THR A 42 -28.61 -47.50 1.14
CA THR A 42 -29.13 -46.97 -0.12
C THR A 42 -28.54 -45.56 -0.28
N PRO A 43 -28.09 -45.14 -1.47
CA PRO A 43 -27.61 -43.77 -1.66
C PRO A 43 -28.82 -42.85 -1.45
N GLN A 44 -28.97 -42.28 -0.24
CA GLN A 44 -30.04 -41.35 0.03
C GLN A 44 -29.84 -40.12 -0.86
N ASP A 45 -30.80 -39.96 -1.75
CA ASP A 45 -30.97 -38.82 -2.63
C ASP A 45 -30.81 -37.50 -1.86
N LYS A 46 -29.84 -36.70 -2.35
CA LYS A 46 -29.92 -35.25 -2.53
C LYS A 46 -30.37 -34.45 -1.31
N CYS A 47 -29.44 -33.69 -0.75
CA CYS A 47 -29.66 -32.58 0.19
C CYS A 47 -30.99 -31.82 -0.09
N PHE A 48 -32.08 -32.20 0.58
CA PHE A 48 -33.43 -31.77 0.21
C PHE A 48 -33.65 -30.32 0.68
N GLY A 49 -33.72 -29.39 -0.28
CA GLY A 49 -33.86 -27.96 0.00
C GLY A 49 -32.58 -27.25 0.45
N GLY A 50 -31.45 -27.97 0.47
CA GLY A 50 -30.13 -27.43 0.74
C GLY A 50 -29.22 -27.49 -0.49
N VAL A 51 -27.95 -27.14 -0.28
CA VAL A 51 -26.88 -27.32 -1.24
C VAL A 51 -25.72 -28.07 -0.59
N ILE A 52 -24.99 -28.84 -1.39
CA ILE A 52 -23.82 -29.56 -0.90
C ILE A 52 -22.60 -28.64 -1.07
N VAL A 53 -21.96 -28.29 0.06
CA VAL A 53 -20.71 -27.52 0.11
C VAL A 53 -19.67 -28.41 0.76
N ASP A 54 -18.56 -28.66 0.08
CA ASP A 54 -17.46 -29.52 0.56
C ASP A 54 -17.91 -30.90 1.08
N GLY A 55 -18.93 -31.48 0.44
CA GLY A 55 -19.48 -32.80 0.81
C GLY A 55 -20.46 -32.78 1.99
N VAL A 56 -20.72 -31.62 2.59
CA VAL A 56 -21.69 -31.42 3.67
C VAL A 56 -22.97 -30.82 3.11
N CYS A 57 -24.14 -31.36 3.49
CA CYS A 57 -25.43 -30.80 3.13
C CYS A 57 -25.77 -29.64 4.06
N GLU A 58 -25.92 -28.45 3.49
CA GLU A 58 -26.19 -27.22 4.22
C GLU A 58 -27.48 -26.56 3.71
N GLY A 59 -28.11 -25.74 4.56
CA GLY A 59 -29.23 -24.91 4.13
C GLY A 59 -28.80 -23.96 3.02
N LYS A 60 -29.68 -23.76 2.02
CA LYS A 60 -29.43 -22.78 0.97
C LYS A 60 -29.37 -21.37 1.57
N CYS A 61 -28.30 -20.65 1.28
CA CYS A 61 -28.12 -19.25 1.64
C CYS A 61 -29.21 -18.40 1.01
N LYS A 62 -29.75 -17.45 1.77
CA LYS A 62 -30.74 -16.47 1.30
C LYS A 62 -30.27 -15.07 1.67
N PRO A 63 -30.18 -14.13 0.72
CA PRO A 63 -29.67 -12.78 0.99
C PRO A 63 -30.40 -12.07 2.14
N GLU A 64 -31.72 -12.28 2.29
CA GLU A 64 -32.53 -11.70 3.36
C GLU A 64 -32.22 -12.25 4.77
N LEU A 65 -31.47 -13.36 4.87
CA LEU A 65 -31.00 -13.93 6.12
C LEU A 65 -29.56 -13.52 6.45
N CYS A 66 -28.85 -12.90 5.51
CA CYS A 66 -27.54 -12.34 5.74
C CYS A 66 -27.65 -11.02 6.53
N LEU A 67 -26.56 -10.61 7.19
CA LEU A 67 -26.48 -9.28 7.79
C LEU A 67 -26.62 -8.18 6.72
N GLU A 68 -27.09 -7.00 7.13
CA GLU A 68 -27.22 -5.85 6.23
C GLU A 68 -25.89 -5.55 5.53
N GLY A 69 -25.93 -5.36 4.20
CA GLY A 69 -24.74 -5.18 3.36
C GLY A 69 -24.14 -6.49 2.82
N ASN A 70 -24.54 -7.65 3.34
CA ASN A 70 -24.06 -8.94 2.85
C ASN A 70 -24.99 -9.55 1.80
N THR A 71 -24.47 -10.51 1.03
CA THR A 71 -25.27 -11.35 0.13
C THR A 71 -24.70 -12.78 0.05
N CYS A 72 -25.39 -13.66 -0.66
CA CYS A 72 -25.01 -15.06 -0.85
C CYS A 72 -24.11 -15.24 -2.07
N VAL A 73 -22.88 -15.72 -1.83
CA VAL A 73 -21.94 -16.20 -2.85
C VAL A 73 -21.36 -17.53 -2.36
N GLY A 74 -21.46 -18.57 -3.18
CA GLY A 74 -20.94 -19.89 -2.82
C GLY A 74 -21.61 -20.50 -1.59
N ASN A 75 -22.90 -20.24 -1.40
CA ASN A 75 -23.69 -20.61 -0.22
C ASN A 75 -23.18 -20.03 1.11
N ARG A 76 -22.50 -18.88 1.06
CA ARG A 76 -22.00 -18.16 2.24
C ARG A 76 -22.45 -16.71 2.18
N CYS A 77 -22.80 -16.15 3.34
CA CYS A 77 -23.02 -14.71 3.45
C CYS A 77 -21.67 -14.00 3.41
N VAL A 78 -21.45 -13.20 2.36
CA VAL A 78 -20.24 -12.40 2.15
C VAL A 78 -20.62 -10.91 2.08
N LEU A 79 -19.72 -10.04 2.54
CA LEU A 79 -19.93 -8.60 2.51
C LEU A 79 -19.85 -8.09 1.06
N ARG A 80 -20.87 -7.39 0.57
CA ARG A 80 -20.76 -6.65 -0.70
C ARG A 80 -19.84 -5.48 -0.51
N CYS A 81 -19.08 -5.15 -1.55
CA CYS A 81 -18.15 -4.02 -1.51
C CYS A 81 -18.21 -3.22 -2.81
N SER A 82 -17.86 -1.94 -2.74
CA SER A 82 -17.63 -1.10 -3.92
C SER A 82 -16.16 -0.68 -4.08
N SER A 83 -15.35 -0.92 -3.06
CA SER A 83 -13.93 -0.55 -2.97
C SER A 83 -13.17 -1.53 -2.08
N HIS A 84 -11.88 -1.72 -2.35
CA HIS A 84 -10.97 -2.46 -1.46
C HIS A 84 -10.98 -1.96 0.00
N ARG A 85 -11.30 -0.67 0.22
CA ARG A 85 -11.35 -0.05 1.55
C ARG A 85 -12.54 -0.49 2.40
N GLU A 86 -13.56 -1.07 1.78
CA GLU A 86 -14.73 -1.62 2.49
C GLU A 86 -14.47 -3.01 3.05
N CYS A 87 -13.41 -3.68 2.59
CA CYS A 87 -12.97 -4.97 3.07
C CYS A 87 -11.91 -4.83 4.17
N ILE A 88 -11.68 -5.91 4.92
CA ILE A 88 -10.65 -5.91 5.98
C ILE A 88 -9.26 -5.80 5.34
N PRO A 89 -8.51 -4.70 5.56
CA PRO A 89 -7.20 -4.51 4.93
C PRO A 89 -6.24 -5.65 5.26
N GLY A 90 -5.52 -6.13 4.24
CA GLY A 90 -4.52 -7.21 4.38
C GLY A 90 -5.09 -8.62 4.62
N ILE A 91 -6.41 -8.78 4.74
CA ILE A 91 -7.07 -10.09 4.91
C ILE A 91 -8.04 -10.37 3.77
N GLN A 92 -8.76 -9.34 3.34
CA GLN A 92 -9.77 -9.44 2.30
C GLN A 92 -9.48 -8.48 1.15
N ASP A 93 -9.85 -8.90 -0.05
CA ASP A 93 -9.97 -8.01 -1.20
C ASP A 93 -11.43 -7.91 -1.59
N CYS A 94 -11.80 -6.74 -2.09
CA CYS A 94 -13.02 -6.64 -2.87
C CYS A 94 -12.74 -7.34 -4.22
N ALA A 95 -13.60 -8.26 -4.64
CA ALA A 95 -13.36 -9.04 -5.85
C ALA A 95 -14.67 -9.34 -6.59
N PRO A 96 -14.63 -9.51 -7.93
CA PRO A 96 -15.77 -9.96 -8.70
C PRO A 96 -16.29 -11.31 -8.22
N ALA A 97 -17.60 -11.42 -8.08
CA ALA A 97 -18.31 -12.63 -7.73
C ALA A 97 -19.68 -12.68 -8.42
N ALA A 98 -20.29 -13.87 -8.42
CA ALA A 98 -21.65 -14.06 -8.90
C ALA A 98 -22.58 -14.37 -7.72
N GLU A 99 -23.63 -13.58 -7.55
CA GLU A 99 -24.64 -13.84 -6.52
C GLU A 99 -25.35 -15.18 -6.79
N ASP A 100 -25.55 -15.99 -5.74
CA ASP A 100 -26.00 -17.38 -5.90
C ASP A 100 -27.34 -17.52 -6.62
N ASP A 101 -28.30 -16.63 -6.32
CA ASP A 101 -29.68 -16.72 -6.83
C ASP A 101 -29.90 -15.97 -8.14
N THR A 102 -29.43 -14.73 -8.22
CA THR A 102 -29.68 -13.86 -9.38
C THR A 102 -28.64 -14.05 -10.48
N LYS A 103 -27.48 -14.62 -10.15
CA LYS A 103 -26.28 -14.63 -11.00
C LYS A 103 -25.83 -13.23 -11.41
N ALA A 104 -26.23 -12.20 -10.66
CA ALA A 104 -25.75 -10.85 -10.87
C ALA A 104 -24.24 -10.80 -10.62
N GLU A 105 -23.52 -10.15 -11.52
CA GLU A 105 -22.13 -9.77 -11.30
C GLU A 105 -22.07 -8.70 -10.22
N ILE A 106 -21.41 -9.02 -9.12
CA ILE A 106 -21.28 -8.16 -7.95
C ILE A 106 -19.82 -8.15 -7.51
N LEU A 107 -19.50 -7.21 -6.63
CA LEU A 107 -18.22 -7.16 -5.94
C LEU A 107 -18.45 -7.54 -4.47
N VAL A 108 -17.63 -8.44 -3.95
CA VAL A 108 -17.72 -8.91 -2.55
C VAL A 108 -16.34 -8.99 -1.91
N CYS A 109 -16.28 -8.84 -0.59
CA CYS A 109 -15.07 -9.07 0.17
C CYS A 109 -14.79 -10.57 0.25
N THR A 110 -13.79 -11.04 -0.49
CA THR A 110 -13.31 -12.41 -0.44
C THR A 110 -12.05 -12.47 0.42
N GLN A 111 -11.82 -13.59 1.12
CA GLN A 111 -10.52 -13.81 1.75
C GLN A 111 -9.45 -13.89 0.66
N LYS A 112 -8.31 -13.24 0.88
CA LYS A 112 -7.16 -13.39 0.01
C LYS A 112 -6.64 -14.81 0.12
N GLU A 113 -6.61 -15.54 -0.99
CA GLU A 113 -5.81 -16.77 -1.09
C GLU A 113 -4.31 -16.46 -0.91
N LYS A 114 -3.89 -15.19 -1.06
CA LYS A 114 -2.49 -14.76 -1.06
C LYS A 114 -2.25 -13.65 -0.02
N MET A 115 -1.58 -14.07 1.06
CA MET A 115 -0.77 -13.27 1.99
C MET A 115 -1.52 -12.45 3.06
N VAL A 116 -1.47 -12.98 4.29
CA VAL A 116 -1.68 -12.21 5.52
C VAL A 116 -0.54 -11.21 5.70
N GLY A 117 -0.85 -10.00 6.16
CA GLY A 117 0.15 -8.97 6.49
C GLY A 117 0.44 -7.97 5.38
N PHE A 118 0.02 -8.22 4.15
CA PHE A 118 0.22 -7.30 3.04
C PHE A 118 -0.57 -5.99 3.26
N GLY A 119 0.08 -4.84 3.12
CA GLY A 119 -0.48 -3.53 3.43
C GLY A 119 -0.61 -3.23 4.93
N ALA A 120 -0.19 -4.13 5.82
CA ALA A 120 -0.16 -3.87 7.25
C ALA A 120 0.80 -2.72 7.56
N PRO A 121 0.46 -1.80 8.48
CA PRO A 121 1.34 -0.69 8.83
C PRO A 121 2.63 -1.20 9.48
N CYS A 122 3.77 -0.64 9.09
CA CYS A 122 5.09 -0.96 9.65
C CYS A 122 5.88 0.31 10.02
N PRO A 123 5.35 1.17 10.90
CA PRO A 123 6.01 2.43 11.24
C PRO A 123 7.42 2.26 11.84
N PHE A 124 7.79 1.09 12.35
CA PHE A 124 9.12 0.82 12.91
C PHE A 124 10.05 0.06 11.96
N GLY A 125 9.58 -0.35 10.79
CA GLY A 125 10.38 -1.04 9.77
C GLY A 125 10.48 -2.56 9.91
N THR A 126 10.25 -3.11 11.11
CA THR A 126 10.50 -4.54 11.41
C THR A 126 9.22 -5.39 11.49
N GLU A 127 8.05 -4.76 11.45
CA GLU A 127 6.76 -5.42 11.67
C GLU A 127 6.40 -6.43 10.58
N CYS A 128 7.03 -6.37 9.42
CA CYS A 128 6.70 -7.25 8.29
C CYS A 128 7.26 -8.66 8.47
N GLY A 129 8.32 -8.83 9.27
CA GLY A 129 8.94 -10.12 9.53
C GLY A 129 8.02 -11.10 10.27
N GLN A 130 7.00 -10.60 10.98
CA GLN A 130 6.05 -11.42 11.74
C GLN A 130 5.04 -12.17 10.86
N PHE A 131 5.01 -11.90 9.54
CA PHE A 131 4.08 -12.53 8.63
C PHE A 131 4.71 -13.74 7.94
N GLY A 132 4.23 -14.92 8.30
CA GLY A 132 4.59 -16.19 7.68
C GLY A 132 3.37 -16.98 7.20
N ARG A 133 3.66 -18.07 6.51
CA ARG A 133 2.67 -19.01 5.97
C ARG A 133 3.14 -20.46 6.10
N CYS A 134 2.19 -21.31 6.43
CA CYS A 134 2.32 -22.76 6.45
C CYS A 134 2.12 -23.37 5.04
N PRO A 135 2.50 -24.65 4.80
CA PRO A 135 2.31 -25.31 3.50
C PRO A 135 0.84 -25.44 3.05
N ASP A 136 -0.10 -25.39 3.98
CA ASP A 136 -1.55 -25.37 3.74
C ASP A 136 -2.12 -23.95 3.57
N GLU A 137 -1.23 -22.97 3.40
CA GLU A 137 -1.53 -21.54 3.24
C GLU A 137 -2.06 -20.82 4.47
N THR A 138 -2.20 -21.52 5.60
CA THR A 138 -2.62 -20.89 6.86
C THR A 138 -1.55 -19.92 7.37
N PRO A 139 -1.95 -18.79 7.98
CA PRO A 139 -1.00 -17.82 8.51
C PRO A 139 -0.28 -18.38 9.73
N CYS A 140 0.98 -17.98 9.88
CA CYS A 140 1.80 -18.24 11.06
C CYS A 140 2.73 -17.05 11.32
N ASP A 141 3.30 -16.95 12.52
CA ASP A 141 4.28 -15.92 12.86
C ASP A 141 5.64 -16.59 13.10
N PRO A 142 6.63 -16.40 12.21
CA PRO A 142 7.95 -17.02 12.36
C PRO A 142 8.82 -16.31 13.42
N THR A 143 8.42 -15.12 13.86
CA THR A 143 9.17 -14.29 14.82
C THR A 143 8.63 -14.35 16.24
N GLN A 144 7.43 -14.91 16.45
CA GLN A 144 6.84 -15.04 17.78
C GLN A 144 7.75 -15.83 18.74
N CYS A 145 7.59 -15.56 20.03
CA CYS A 145 8.39 -16.20 21.09
C CYS A 145 9.90 -16.02 20.88
N ASN A 146 10.34 -14.80 20.58
CA ASN A 146 11.74 -14.44 20.37
C ASN A 146 12.41 -15.28 19.26
N GLY A 147 11.68 -15.52 18.16
CA GLY A 147 12.15 -16.32 17.03
C GLY A 147 12.06 -17.84 17.21
N ASN A 148 11.38 -18.31 18.27
CA ASN A 148 11.15 -19.74 18.52
C ASN A 148 9.64 -20.06 18.49
N PRO A 149 8.99 -20.08 17.31
CA PRO A 149 7.55 -20.27 17.21
C PRO A 149 7.03 -21.57 17.84
N GLY A 150 7.89 -22.57 18.02
CA GLY A 150 7.58 -23.82 18.72
C GLY A 150 7.38 -23.71 20.23
N GLU A 151 7.78 -22.60 20.84
CA GLU A 151 7.52 -22.32 22.26
C GLU A 151 6.11 -21.75 22.51
N CYS A 152 5.32 -21.53 21.45
CA CYS A 152 3.97 -21.06 21.59
C CYS A 152 3.04 -22.19 22.05
N GLU A 153 2.72 -22.21 23.34
CA GLU A 153 1.81 -23.18 23.94
C GLU A 153 0.39 -22.62 24.01
N ARG A 154 -0.62 -23.46 23.76
CA ARG A 154 -2.04 -23.05 23.78
C ARG A 154 -2.42 -22.47 25.14
N ASP A 155 -3.00 -21.27 25.14
CA ASP A 155 -3.42 -20.57 26.35
C ASP A 155 -4.74 -21.16 26.85
N THR A 156 -4.66 -22.23 27.64
CA THR A 156 -5.83 -22.97 28.15
C THR A 156 -6.78 -22.10 28.96
N GLU A 157 -6.29 -21.03 29.61
CA GLU A 157 -7.12 -20.08 30.34
C GLU A 157 -8.00 -19.26 29.40
N ARG A 158 -7.44 -18.81 28.28
CA ARG A 158 -8.16 -18.02 27.26
C ARG A 158 -9.01 -18.89 26.33
N CYS A 159 -8.51 -20.07 25.97
CA CYS A 159 -9.15 -20.95 25.00
C CYS A 159 -10.20 -21.89 25.63
N GLY A 160 -10.10 -22.19 26.92
CA GLY A 160 -10.92 -23.24 27.54
C GLY A 160 -10.88 -24.55 26.74
N ASP A 161 -12.06 -25.12 26.51
CA ASP A 161 -12.21 -26.39 25.80
C ASP A 161 -12.29 -26.25 24.27
N ASP A 162 -12.22 -25.03 23.69
CA ASP A 162 -12.42 -24.82 22.24
C ASP A 162 -11.18 -25.24 21.42
N PRO A 163 -11.20 -26.39 20.71
CA PRO A 163 -10.05 -26.89 19.97
C PRO A 163 -9.68 -26.00 18.77
N ALA A 164 -10.55 -25.08 18.32
CA ALA A 164 -10.27 -24.15 17.24
C ALA A 164 -9.57 -22.86 17.71
N CYS A 165 -9.47 -22.65 19.02
CA CYS A 165 -8.78 -21.47 19.56
C CYS A 165 -7.26 -21.59 19.36
N SER A 166 -6.71 -20.66 18.58
CA SER A 166 -5.28 -20.54 18.28
C SER A 166 -4.52 -19.61 19.22
N ALA A 167 -5.15 -19.07 20.28
CA ALA A 167 -4.45 -18.21 21.23
C ALA A 167 -3.44 -19.02 22.06
N GLY A 168 -2.20 -18.52 22.15
CA GLY A 168 -1.12 -19.13 22.91
C GLY A 168 -0.36 -18.15 23.80
N LYS A 169 0.53 -18.70 24.62
CA LYS A 169 1.55 -17.97 25.39
C LYS A 169 2.92 -18.59 25.13
N CYS A 170 3.93 -17.74 24.99
CA CYS A 170 5.32 -18.18 24.85
C CYS A 170 5.85 -18.70 26.19
N SER A 171 6.44 -19.89 26.20
CA SER A 171 6.97 -20.49 27.43
C SER A 171 8.15 -19.73 28.04
N SER A 172 8.87 -18.94 27.25
CA SER A 172 10.05 -18.18 27.67
C SER A 172 9.72 -16.90 28.45
N ASP A 173 8.74 -16.12 28.00
CA ASP A 173 8.43 -14.80 28.58
C ASP A 173 6.94 -14.58 28.91
N GLY A 174 6.08 -15.55 28.59
CA GLY A 174 4.64 -15.47 28.81
C GLY A 174 3.92 -14.49 27.86
N SER A 175 4.61 -13.95 26.84
CA SER A 175 4.00 -13.09 25.84
C SER A 175 2.92 -13.84 25.05
N ALA A 176 1.91 -13.12 24.57
CA ALA A 176 0.85 -13.73 23.77
C ALA A 176 1.37 -14.11 22.39
N CYS A 177 0.97 -15.27 21.89
CA CYS A 177 1.35 -15.78 20.58
C CYS A 177 0.15 -16.47 19.90
N VAL A 178 0.33 -16.89 18.65
CA VAL A 178 -0.67 -17.66 17.90
C VAL A 178 -0.11 -19.06 17.64
N VAL A 179 -0.78 -20.09 18.17
CA VAL A 179 -0.40 -21.48 17.94
C VAL A 179 -0.57 -21.78 16.44
N PRO A 180 0.50 -22.04 15.69
CA PRO A 180 0.41 -22.27 14.26
C PRO A 180 -0.29 -23.59 13.95
N ALA A 181 -0.95 -23.68 12.79
CA ALA A 181 -1.54 -24.93 12.33
C ALA A 181 -0.49 -25.95 11.84
N CYS A 182 0.69 -25.47 11.47
CA CYS A 182 1.84 -26.27 11.04
C CYS A 182 2.95 -26.32 12.09
N SER A 183 3.94 -27.18 11.87
CA SER A 183 5.12 -27.21 12.73
C SER A 183 5.97 -25.94 12.55
N PRO A 184 6.77 -25.53 13.56
CA PRO A 184 7.58 -24.32 13.51
C PRO A 184 8.51 -24.23 12.29
N ASP A 185 9.09 -25.36 11.89
CA ASP A 185 9.98 -25.50 10.74
C ASP A 185 9.25 -25.39 9.38
N GLN A 186 7.92 -25.50 9.38
CA GLN A 186 7.07 -25.33 8.21
C GLN A 186 6.52 -23.90 8.08
N CYS A 187 6.68 -23.06 9.12
CA CYS A 187 6.28 -21.67 9.06
C CYS A 187 7.34 -20.84 8.33
N THR A 188 7.15 -20.64 7.03
CA THR A 188 8.05 -19.83 6.22
C THR A 188 7.64 -18.36 6.23
N SER A 189 8.59 -17.45 6.41
CA SER A 189 8.35 -16.01 6.20
C SER A 189 7.77 -15.78 4.81
N LEU A 190 6.81 -14.85 4.71
CA LEU A 190 6.27 -14.42 3.42
C LEU A 190 7.23 -13.54 2.62
N GLY A 191 8.40 -13.19 3.19
CA GLY A 191 9.35 -12.28 2.54
C GLY A 191 8.78 -10.87 2.36
N LEU A 192 7.83 -10.46 3.21
CA LEU A 192 7.31 -9.10 3.17
C LEU A 192 8.32 -8.14 3.77
N GLU A 193 8.50 -7.00 3.11
CA GLU A 193 9.39 -5.94 3.53
C GLU A 193 8.60 -4.66 3.82
N CYS A 194 9.13 -3.84 4.72
CA CYS A 194 8.50 -2.56 5.04
C CYS A 194 8.87 -1.52 3.99
N LEU A 195 7.88 -1.05 3.22
CA LEU A 195 8.06 0.07 2.30
C LEU A 195 7.64 1.36 2.99
N GLY A 196 8.58 2.30 3.14
CA GLY A 196 8.36 3.61 3.75
C GLY A 196 9.60 4.50 3.67
N LYS A 197 9.56 5.66 4.31
CA LYS A 197 10.65 6.65 4.41
C LYS A 197 11.57 6.41 5.61
N GLY A 198 11.60 5.19 6.14
CA GLY A 198 12.31 4.80 7.35
C GLY A 198 11.47 4.85 8.62
N GLN A 199 12.14 4.71 9.77
CA GLN A 199 11.49 4.60 11.07
C GLN A 199 10.66 5.85 11.41
N GLY A 200 9.43 5.63 11.87
CA GLY A 200 8.46 6.67 12.21
C GLY A 200 7.58 7.11 11.03
N ASP A 201 7.75 6.54 9.84
CA ASP A 201 6.86 6.81 8.72
C ASP A 201 5.48 6.19 8.98
N ALA A 202 4.50 7.05 9.29
CA ALA A 202 3.13 6.63 9.57
C ALA A 202 2.42 6.02 8.36
N GLU A 203 2.92 6.26 7.15
CA GLU A 203 2.38 5.70 5.91
C GLU A 203 3.10 4.42 5.49
N ALA A 204 4.15 3.98 6.20
CA ALA A 204 4.90 2.78 5.88
C ALA A 204 4.02 1.53 5.98
N TYR A 205 4.20 0.60 5.04
CA TYR A 205 3.42 -0.64 5.01
C TYR A 205 4.21 -1.83 4.48
N CYS A 206 3.82 -3.01 4.94
CA CYS A 206 4.39 -4.27 4.50
C CYS A 206 3.98 -4.59 3.07
N THR A 207 4.94 -4.95 2.25
CA THR A 207 4.72 -5.26 0.84
C THR A 207 5.64 -6.38 0.36
N MET A 208 5.34 -6.90 -0.82
CA MET A 208 6.11 -7.95 -1.46
C MET A 208 7.14 -7.32 -2.42
N PRO A 209 8.45 -7.56 -2.22
CA PRO A 209 9.47 -7.22 -3.20
C PRO A 209 9.42 -8.19 -4.38
N HIS A 210 10.11 -7.85 -5.47
CA HIS A 210 10.33 -8.71 -6.63
C HIS A 210 9.07 -9.22 -7.35
N CYS A 211 8.01 -8.41 -7.38
CA CYS A 211 6.87 -8.70 -8.25
C CYS A 211 7.29 -8.66 -9.73
N MET A 212 6.71 -9.52 -10.56
CA MET A 212 6.99 -9.54 -12.01
C MET A 212 5.90 -8.82 -12.80
N SER A 213 4.69 -8.77 -12.26
CA SER A 213 3.52 -8.14 -12.86
C SER A 213 2.49 -7.73 -11.81
N ASP A 214 1.52 -6.91 -12.22
CA ASP A 214 0.37 -6.54 -11.37
C ASP A 214 -0.40 -7.75 -10.83
N ALA A 215 -0.39 -8.89 -11.53
CA ALA A 215 -1.07 -10.12 -11.11
C ALA A 215 -0.41 -10.79 -9.90
N ASP A 216 0.84 -10.45 -9.59
CA ASP A 216 1.53 -10.92 -8.39
C ASP A 216 1.15 -10.08 -7.16
N CYS A 217 0.65 -8.86 -7.40
CA CYS A 217 0.26 -7.93 -6.35
C CYS A 217 -1.22 -8.09 -5.98
N PRO A 218 -1.58 -7.88 -4.70
CA PRO A 218 -2.99 -7.87 -4.30
C PRO A 218 -3.79 -6.71 -4.92
N GLY A 219 -5.12 -6.82 -4.88
CA GLY A 219 -5.99 -5.78 -5.43
C GLY A 219 -5.74 -4.41 -4.78
N GLY A 220 -5.79 -3.35 -5.60
CA GLY A 220 -5.44 -1.99 -5.19
C GLY A 220 -3.92 -1.71 -5.16
N PHE A 221 -3.09 -2.69 -5.49
CA PHE A 221 -1.66 -2.53 -5.67
C PHE A 221 -1.28 -2.74 -7.14
N GLU A 222 -0.09 -2.28 -7.48
CA GLU A 222 0.54 -2.52 -8.77
C GLU A 222 1.98 -2.97 -8.57
N CYS A 223 2.53 -3.65 -9.57
CA CYS A 223 3.95 -3.94 -9.59
C CYS A 223 4.70 -2.77 -10.19
N ALA A 224 5.36 -1.98 -9.35
CA ALA A 224 6.08 -0.78 -9.78
C ALA A 224 7.54 -0.82 -9.35
N VAL A 225 8.37 -0.07 -10.07
CA VAL A 225 9.77 0.11 -9.70
C VAL A 225 9.85 1.04 -8.49
N SER A 226 10.46 0.56 -7.42
CA SER A 226 10.81 1.32 -6.23
C SER A 226 12.32 1.33 -6.02
N ARG A 227 12.78 2.26 -5.20
CA ARG A 227 14.16 2.22 -4.70
C ARG A 227 14.33 1.07 -3.72
N ASP A 228 15.53 0.52 -3.73
CA ASP A 228 16.03 -0.42 -2.75
C ASP A 228 17.15 0.27 -1.96
N PRO A 229 17.20 0.11 -0.62
CA PRO A 229 18.18 0.81 0.21
C PRO A 229 19.61 0.29 0.03
N HIS A 230 19.83 -0.89 -0.55
CA HIS A 230 21.17 -1.44 -0.69
C HIS A 230 22.05 -0.63 -1.66
N ALA A 231 23.34 -0.59 -1.36
CA ALA A 231 24.35 -0.13 -2.29
C ALA A 231 24.54 -1.12 -3.46
N ILE A 232 25.01 -0.63 -4.60
CA ILE A 232 25.45 -1.47 -5.72
C ILE A 232 26.96 -1.70 -5.63
N CYS A 233 27.37 -2.96 -5.52
CA CYS A 233 28.79 -3.28 -5.30
C CYS A 233 29.70 -2.72 -6.41
N GLY A 234 30.77 -2.03 -6.01
CA GLY A 234 31.74 -1.44 -6.93
C GLY A 234 31.33 -0.09 -7.52
N THR A 235 30.26 0.52 -7.02
CA THR A 235 29.80 1.87 -7.42
C THR A 235 29.63 2.76 -6.18
N ASP A 236 29.33 4.05 -6.41
CA ASP A 236 28.99 5.02 -5.35
C ASP A 236 27.45 5.21 -5.23
N LYS A 237 26.64 4.23 -5.68
CA LYS A 237 25.17 4.30 -5.74
C LYS A 237 24.49 3.48 -4.65
N GLY A 238 23.35 3.97 -4.15
CA GLY A 238 22.56 3.35 -3.09
C GLY A 238 23.11 3.61 -1.69
N ASP A 239 22.45 3.05 -0.67
CA ASP A 239 22.80 3.16 0.76
C ASP A 239 23.12 4.59 1.23
N ASP A 240 22.14 5.49 1.02
CA ASP A 240 22.24 6.88 1.44
C ASP A 240 20.86 7.43 1.87
N GLY A 241 20.84 8.62 2.48
CA GLY A 241 19.60 9.23 2.94
C GLY A 241 18.55 9.52 1.84
N PHE A 242 18.89 9.37 0.55
CA PHE A 242 17.98 9.53 -0.58
C PHE A 242 17.42 8.20 -1.11
N CYS A 243 18.26 7.16 -1.17
CA CYS A 243 17.88 5.80 -1.57
C CYS A 243 17.27 4.99 -0.43
N GLY A 244 17.53 5.39 0.81
CA GLY A 244 17.35 4.58 2.01
C GLY A 244 18.72 4.04 2.47
N GLU A 245 18.86 3.84 3.77
CA GLU A 245 20.08 3.33 4.39
C GLU A 245 19.85 1.90 4.89
N THR A 246 20.85 1.03 4.78
CA THR A 246 20.81 -0.34 5.29
C THR A 246 22.20 -0.78 5.77
N ASP A 247 22.24 -1.63 6.80
CA ASP A 247 23.49 -2.27 7.26
C ASP A 247 23.80 -3.57 6.47
N GLU A 248 22.95 -3.95 5.53
CA GLU A 248 23.11 -5.16 4.70
C GLU A 248 24.20 -4.97 3.63
N GLU A 249 24.80 -6.08 3.19
CA GLU A 249 25.88 -6.03 2.19
C GLU A 249 25.36 -5.48 0.85
N CYS A 250 26.23 -4.77 0.12
CA CYS A 250 25.89 -4.31 -1.22
C CYS A 250 25.46 -5.48 -2.13
N ILE A 251 24.59 -5.20 -3.10
CA ILE A 251 24.14 -6.20 -4.07
C ILE A 251 25.11 -6.22 -5.26
N ASP A 252 25.63 -7.40 -5.58
CA ASP A 252 26.52 -7.62 -6.72
C ASP A 252 25.71 -7.57 -8.03
N PRO A 253 26.03 -6.68 -8.99
CA PRO A 253 25.35 -6.60 -10.29
C PRO A 253 25.29 -7.92 -11.07
N SER A 254 26.22 -8.85 -10.82
CA SER A 254 26.20 -10.18 -11.45
C SER A 254 25.01 -11.05 -11.02
N THR A 255 24.33 -10.69 -9.93
CA THR A 255 23.12 -11.37 -9.45
C THR A 255 21.83 -10.78 -10.01
N PHE A 256 21.89 -9.69 -10.78
CA PHE A 256 20.70 -9.04 -11.31
C PHE A 256 19.98 -9.97 -12.30
N GLY A 257 18.69 -10.20 -12.05
CA GLY A 257 17.86 -11.10 -12.87
C GLY A 257 17.94 -12.59 -12.48
N ASP A 258 18.74 -12.97 -11.47
CA ASP A 258 18.82 -14.34 -10.93
C ASP A 258 17.61 -14.66 -10.02
N GLY A 259 16.40 -14.54 -10.56
CA GLY A 259 15.15 -14.72 -9.81
C GLY A 259 14.74 -13.50 -8.97
N ASN A 260 15.47 -12.41 -9.07
CA ASN A 260 15.11 -11.10 -8.53
C ASN A 260 14.79 -10.11 -9.67
N THR A 261 14.39 -8.90 -9.29
CA THR A 261 14.01 -7.82 -10.21
C THR A 261 14.94 -6.62 -10.09
N TYR A 262 16.17 -6.83 -9.61
CA TYR A 262 17.11 -5.74 -9.41
C TYR A 262 17.53 -5.14 -10.74
N VAL A 263 17.52 -3.81 -10.81
CA VAL A 263 18.06 -3.05 -11.93
C VAL A 263 18.84 -1.86 -11.41
N GLU A 264 19.94 -1.54 -12.11
CA GLU A 264 20.73 -0.35 -11.79
C GLU A 264 19.95 0.91 -12.18
N GLY A 265 19.67 1.76 -11.18
CA GLY A 265 19.13 3.08 -11.41
C GLY A 265 20.22 4.14 -11.63
N PRO A 266 19.80 5.38 -11.92
CA PRO A 266 20.71 6.52 -12.06
C PRO A 266 21.47 6.81 -10.74
N VAL A 267 20.78 6.76 -9.61
CA VAL A 267 21.35 7.10 -8.28
C VAL A 267 21.24 5.95 -7.28
N CYS A 268 20.21 5.12 -7.38
CA CYS A 268 19.90 4.05 -6.42
C CYS A 268 19.87 2.68 -7.10
N LEU A 269 20.00 1.61 -6.30
CA LEU A 269 19.49 0.30 -6.70
C LEU A 269 17.96 0.37 -6.78
N LEU A 270 17.39 -0.23 -7.83
CA LEU A 270 15.96 -0.27 -8.03
C LEU A 270 15.49 -1.73 -8.08
N ARG A 271 14.24 -1.96 -7.69
CA ARG A 271 13.56 -3.25 -7.86
C ARG A 271 12.08 -3.06 -8.08
N SER A 272 11.44 -4.02 -8.73
CA SER A 272 9.98 -4.11 -8.73
C SER A 272 9.48 -4.48 -7.35
N THR A 273 8.50 -3.74 -6.85
CA THR A 273 7.86 -3.95 -5.55
C THR A 273 6.37 -3.72 -5.73
N CYS A 274 5.54 -4.47 -5.01
CA CYS A 274 4.12 -4.15 -5.01
C CYS A 274 3.90 -2.81 -4.28
N VAL A 275 3.32 -1.82 -4.94
CA VAL A 275 3.04 -0.51 -4.34
C VAL A 275 1.56 -0.21 -4.35
N LYS A 276 1.06 0.51 -3.34
CA LYS A 276 -0.33 0.98 -3.33
C LYS A 276 -0.55 1.82 -4.58
N ARG A 277 -1.60 1.55 -5.35
CA ARG A 277 -1.94 2.43 -6.47
C ARG A 277 -2.27 3.80 -5.93
N ALA A 278 -1.63 4.80 -6.52
CA ALA A 278 -1.81 6.19 -6.20
C ALA A 278 -2.17 6.97 -7.47
N GLN A 279 -2.24 8.29 -7.35
CA GLN A 279 -2.39 9.18 -8.50
C GLN A 279 -1.34 8.82 -9.57
N CYS A 280 -1.75 8.75 -10.84
CA CYS A 280 -0.90 8.34 -11.97
C CYS A 280 -0.45 6.86 -12.02
N ALA A 281 -0.89 6.00 -11.09
CA ALA A 281 -0.76 4.55 -11.27
C ALA A 281 -1.54 4.10 -12.53
N PRO A 282 -1.06 3.14 -13.33
CA PRO A 282 -1.84 2.49 -14.37
C PRO A 282 -3.12 1.90 -13.76
N CYS A 283 -4.13 1.69 -14.58
CA CYS A 283 -5.35 1.00 -14.18
C CYS A 283 -6.10 0.49 -15.41
N SER A 284 -6.92 -0.52 -15.22
CA SER A 284 -7.90 -0.96 -16.22
C SER A 284 -9.29 -0.42 -15.87
N THR A 285 -9.65 -0.45 -14.59
CA THR A 285 -10.97 -0.13 -14.07
C THR A 285 -10.88 0.79 -12.84
N ASP A 286 -11.98 1.47 -12.51
CA ASP A 286 -12.05 2.30 -11.28
C ASP A 286 -11.75 1.49 -10.02
N PHE A 287 -12.00 0.19 -10.08
CA PHE A 287 -11.76 -0.75 -9.01
C PHE A 287 -10.28 -0.83 -8.61
N ASP A 288 -9.36 -0.75 -9.59
CA ASP A 288 -7.92 -0.76 -9.35
C ASP A 288 -7.49 0.44 -8.50
N CYS A 289 -8.15 1.58 -8.69
CA CYS A 289 -7.86 2.83 -7.99
C CYS A 289 -8.58 2.95 -6.64
N SER A 290 -9.37 1.95 -6.25
CA SER A 290 -10.29 2.07 -5.12
C SER A 290 -9.61 2.06 -3.74
N PHE A 291 -8.29 1.85 -3.67
CA PHE A 291 -7.53 1.85 -2.42
C PHE A 291 -7.37 3.26 -1.82
N ALA A 292 -7.33 4.29 -2.67
CA ALA A 292 -7.36 5.68 -2.24
C ALA A 292 -8.79 6.23 -2.34
N ALA A 293 -9.14 7.12 -1.39
CA ALA A 293 -10.44 7.77 -1.42
C ALA A 293 -10.63 8.55 -2.73
N GLU A 294 -11.81 8.42 -3.34
CA GLU A 294 -12.27 9.24 -4.46
C GLU A 294 -11.41 9.13 -5.73
N GLN A 295 -10.57 8.10 -5.86
CA GLN A 295 -9.85 7.84 -7.11
C GLN A 295 -10.68 6.98 -8.08
N ARG A 296 -10.50 7.25 -9.37
CA ARG A 296 -11.11 6.52 -10.48
C ARG A 296 -10.10 6.36 -11.62
N CYS A 297 -10.36 5.42 -12.50
CA CYS A 297 -9.51 5.14 -13.64
C CYS A 297 -9.95 6.00 -14.84
N VAL A 298 -9.10 6.91 -15.28
CA VAL A 298 -9.39 7.87 -16.36
C VAL A 298 -8.32 7.83 -17.44
N ALA A 299 -8.60 8.39 -18.61
CA ALA A 299 -7.59 8.52 -19.66
C ALA A 299 -6.73 9.77 -19.42
N ILE A 300 -5.41 9.60 -19.38
CA ILE A 300 -4.40 10.66 -19.27
C ILE A 300 -3.34 10.39 -20.34
N ASP A 301 -3.18 11.32 -21.29
CA ASP A 301 -2.28 11.16 -22.45
C ASP A 301 -2.47 9.84 -23.23
N GLY A 302 -3.74 9.42 -23.39
CA GLY A 302 -4.08 8.17 -24.09
C GLY A 302 -3.92 6.89 -23.27
N GLU A 303 -3.40 6.97 -22.05
CA GLU A 303 -3.23 5.84 -21.14
C GLU A 303 -4.25 5.88 -20.00
N ARG A 304 -4.62 4.71 -19.47
CA ARG A 304 -5.55 4.60 -18.34
C ARG A 304 -4.79 4.71 -17.03
N ARG A 305 -5.07 5.76 -16.27
CA ARG A 305 -4.37 6.12 -15.02
C ARG A 305 -5.35 6.42 -13.88
N CYS A 306 -4.95 6.11 -12.66
CA CYS A 306 -5.70 6.47 -11.47
C CYS A 306 -5.61 7.98 -11.24
N ALA A 307 -6.77 8.62 -11.03
CA ALA A 307 -6.86 10.02 -10.71
C ALA A 307 -7.93 10.29 -9.64
N ARG A 308 -7.62 11.19 -8.72
CA ARG A 308 -8.59 11.72 -7.75
C ARG A 308 -9.71 12.44 -8.49
N SER A 309 -10.94 12.27 -8.03
CA SER A 309 -12.10 12.99 -8.54
C SER A 309 -12.07 14.45 -8.08
N CYS A 310 -12.66 15.35 -8.86
CA CYS A 310 -12.75 16.77 -8.52
C CYS A 310 -14.01 17.39 -9.08
N SER A 311 -14.45 18.49 -8.47
CA SER A 311 -15.49 19.38 -8.99
C SER A 311 -14.92 20.71 -9.49
N ALA A 312 -13.78 21.14 -8.94
CA ALA A 312 -13.04 22.33 -9.32
C ALA A 312 -11.53 22.16 -9.17
N ASP A 313 -10.73 23.02 -9.81
CA ASP A 313 -9.26 23.03 -9.71
C ASP A 313 -8.74 23.07 -8.28
N SER A 314 -9.46 23.74 -7.36
CA SER A 314 -9.11 23.83 -5.95
C SER A 314 -9.21 22.50 -5.19
N ASP A 315 -9.92 21.52 -5.75
CA ASP A 315 -10.03 20.18 -5.17
C ASP A 315 -8.80 19.33 -5.52
N CYS A 316 -7.95 19.81 -6.44
CA CYS A 316 -6.73 19.16 -6.89
C CYS A 316 -5.49 19.72 -6.19
N ASP A 317 -4.45 18.90 -6.07
CA ASP A 317 -3.14 19.39 -5.62
C ASP A 317 -2.55 20.36 -6.66
N LEU A 318 -1.60 21.21 -6.25
CA LEU A 318 -1.16 22.36 -7.05
C LEU A 318 -0.69 22.01 -8.46
N ASP A 319 -0.02 20.87 -8.60
CA ASP A 319 0.53 20.37 -9.85
C ASP A 319 -0.52 19.67 -10.73
N TYR A 320 -1.76 19.58 -10.26
CA TYR A 320 -2.90 19.01 -10.97
C TYR A 320 -3.94 20.10 -11.25
N ARG A 321 -4.78 19.84 -12.25
CA ARG A 321 -5.97 20.64 -12.57
C ARG A 321 -7.18 19.74 -12.66
N CYS A 322 -8.36 20.29 -12.42
CA CYS A 322 -9.59 19.56 -12.59
C CYS A 322 -10.01 19.58 -14.05
N ASP A 323 -10.01 18.41 -14.66
CA ASP A 323 -10.41 18.22 -16.06
C ASP A 323 -11.38 17.04 -16.14
N GLU A 324 -12.55 17.27 -16.75
CA GLU A 324 -13.65 16.29 -16.84
C GLU A 324 -14.00 15.58 -15.51
N GLY A 325 -13.83 16.29 -14.39
CA GLY A 325 -14.09 15.79 -13.03
C GLY A 325 -12.97 14.91 -12.44
N ALA A 326 -11.77 14.91 -13.01
CA ALA A 326 -10.59 14.23 -12.48
C ALA A 326 -9.41 15.21 -12.34
N CYS A 327 -8.58 15.00 -11.32
CA CYS A 327 -7.33 15.72 -11.14
C CYS A 327 -6.28 15.16 -12.10
N ILE A 328 -6.01 15.87 -13.19
CA ILE A 328 -5.05 15.52 -14.23
C ILE A 328 -3.77 16.34 -14.02
N PRO A 329 -2.56 15.76 -14.20
CA PRO A 329 -1.32 16.53 -14.13
C PRO A 329 -1.36 17.75 -15.05
N ARG A 330 -0.84 18.90 -14.59
CA ARG A 330 -0.77 20.12 -15.42
C ARG A 330 0.14 19.93 -16.64
N PHE A 331 1.13 19.04 -16.54
CA PHE A 331 1.93 18.56 -17.67
C PHE A 331 1.08 17.92 -18.78
N GLY A 332 -0.05 17.30 -18.42
CA GLY A 332 -0.93 16.56 -19.33
C GLY A 332 -0.66 15.06 -19.40
N ALA A 333 0.46 14.59 -18.84
CA ALA A 333 0.84 13.19 -18.76
C ALA A 333 1.38 12.83 -17.36
N CYS A 334 1.42 11.54 -17.05
CA CYS A 334 1.94 11.02 -15.78
C CYS A 334 3.45 10.72 -15.81
N THR A 335 4.04 10.70 -17.01
CA THR A 335 5.47 10.50 -17.25
C THR A 335 5.91 11.42 -18.38
N GLY A 336 7.08 12.04 -18.23
CA GLY A 336 7.71 12.86 -19.25
C GLY A 336 8.75 12.09 -20.07
N LYS A 337 9.68 12.86 -20.64
CA LYS A 337 10.88 12.38 -21.34
C LYS A 337 12.12 12.34 -20.45
N GLY A 338 11.94 12.58 -19.15
CA GLY A 338 13.00 12.61 -18.15
C GLY A 338 13.73 13.94 -18.00
N ASN A 339 13.25 15.04 -18.59
CA ASN A 339 13.89 16.36 -18.40
C ASN A 339 13.57 16.96 -17.02
N PHE A 340 14.36 17.94 -16.59
CA PHE A 340 14.12 18.70 -15.36
C PHE A 340 12.66 19.15 -15.24
N CYS A 341 12.04 18.85 -14.10
CA CYS A 341 10.66 19.18 -13.77
C CYS A 341 9.57 18.50 -14.63
N GLU A 342 9.92 17.50 -15.43
CA GLU A 342 8.92 16.63 -16.07
C GLU A 342 8.42 15.56 -15.09
N PRO A 343 7.14 15.13 -15.17
CA PRO A 343 6.60 14.15 -14.24
C PRO A 343 7.24 12.78 -14.43
N CYS A 344 7.28 12.00 -13.36
CA CYS A 344 7.85 10.66 -13.35
C CYS A 344 7.08 9.76 -12.37
N ARG A 345 7.18 8.45 -12.54
CA ARG A 345 6.67 7.46 -11.60
C ARG A 345 7.79 6.78 -10.83
N ASN A 346 8.98 6.67 -11.41
CA ASN A 346 10.18 6.13 -10.77
C ASN A 346 11.44 6.69 -11.46
N ASP A 347 12.62 6.35 -10.93
CA ASP A 347 13.89 6.94 -11.37
C ASP A 347 14.22 6.62 -12.84
N THR A 348 13.78 5.48 -13.36
CA THR A 348 14.00 5.12 -14.78
C THR A 348 13.21 5.97 -15.76
N ASP A 349 12.16 6.69 -15.31
CA ASP A 349 11.46 7.66 -16.15
C ASP A 349 12.28 8.96 -16.33
N CYS A 350 13.30 9.17 -15.49
CA CYS A 350 14.13 10.36 -15.48
C CYS A 350 15.47 10.17 -16.20
N GLY A 351 16.01 8.96 -16.19
CA GLY A 351 17.21 8.63 -16.94
C GLY A 351 17.66 7.18 -16.74
N ASP A 352 18.60 6.79 -17.59
CA ASP A 352 19.26 5.48 -17.51
C ASP A 352 20.29 5.45 -16.37
N ALA A 353 20.91 4.29 -16.15
CA ALA A 353 21.94 4.08 -15.12
C ALA A 353 23.10 5.09 -15.16
N ASP A 354 23.51 5.57 -16.34
CA ASP A 354 24.61 6.53 -16.47
C ASP A 354 24.19 7.99 -16.21
N SER A 355 22.91 8.22 -15.94
CA SER A 355 22.35 9.54 -15.66
C SER A 355 22.47 9.90 -14.19
N THR A 356 22.46 11.20 -13.91
CA THR A 356 22.27 11.74 -12.56
C THR A 356 20.81 12.11 -12.30
N MET A 357 19.91 11.93 -13.26
CA MET A 357 18.50 12.27 -13.13
C MET A 357 17.75 11.28 -12.23
N GLU A 358 16.94 11.77 -11.31
CA GLU A 358 16.20 11.01 -10.31
C GLU A 358 14.73 11.48 -10.22
N CYS A 359 13.83 10.58 -9.80
CA CYS A 359 12.42 10.89 -9.64
C CYS A 359 12.08 11.25 -8.19
N THR A 360 12.07 12.54 -7.87
CA THR A 360 11.80 13.01 -6.51
C THR A 360 10.33 13.33 -6.29
N THR A 361 9.87 13.31 -5.03
CA THR A 361 8.53 13.77 -4.66
C THR A 361 8.56 15.25 -4.28
N THR A 362 7.72 16.07 -4.91
CA THR A 362 7.50 17.47 -4.55
C THR A 362 6.78 17.57 -3.21
N LEU A 363 6.75 18.77 -2.59
CA LEU A 363 6.08 19.00 -1.29
C LEU A 363 4.58 18.67 -1.28
N ARG A 364 3.96 18.44 -2.44
CA ARG A 364 2.53 18.14 -2.58
C ARG A 364 2.25 16.76 -3.18
N GLY A 365 3.26 15.90 -3.26
CA GLY A 365 3.07 14.50 -3.64
C GLY A 365 3.12 14.20 -5.15
N GLU A 366 3.23 15.21 -6.02
CA GLU A 366 3.64 14.96 -7.41
C GLU A 366 5.09 14.48 -7.41
N ARG A 367 5.48 13.69 -8.40
CA ARG A 367 6.87 13.31 -8.60
C ARG A 367 7.40 13.94 -9.88
N ALA A 368 8.61 14.47 -9.82
CA ALA A 368 9.25 15.15 -10.94
C ALA A 368 10.72 14.76 -11.06
N CYS A 369 11.21 14.77 -12.29
CA CYS A 369 12.62 14.50 -12.58
C CYS A 369 13.50 15.67 -12.15
N LEU A 370 14.49 15.36 -11.34
CA LEU A 370 15.53 16.26 -10.90
C LEU A 370 16.89 15.69 -11.25
N ASP A 371 17.86 16.55 -11.49
CA ASP A 371 19.24 16.12 -11.67
C ASP A 371 19.92 16.07 -10.29
N ALA A 372 20.44 14.94 -9.82
CA ALA A 372 21.20 14.82 -8.59
C ALA A 372 22.56 15.56 -8.64
N ALA A 373 23.05 15.89 -9.84
CA ALA A 373 24.15 16.85 -10.01
C ALA A 373 23.70 18.29 -9.68
N LEU A 374 22.39 18.52 -9.54
CA LEU A 374 21.90 19.69 -8.82
C LEU A 374 22.15 19.47 -7.32
N PRO A 375 22.76 20.47 -6.68
CA PRO A 375 22.38 21.83 -7.02
C PRO A 375 23.57 22.63 -7.57
N ILE A 376 23.43 23.05 -8.85
CA ILE A 376 24.37 23.92 -9.58
C ILE A 376 24.49 25.23 -8.80
N ARG A 377 25.71 25.69 -8.57
CA ARG A 377 25.93 26.97 -7.90
C ARG A 377 25.30 28.11 -8.68
N CYS A 378 24.54 28.94 -7.97
CA CYS A 378 23.85 30.09 -8.52
C CYS A 378 23.99 31.28 -7.57
N THR A 379 23.63 32.45 -8.07
CA THR A 379 23.41 33.66 -7.30
C THR A 379 22.03 34.21 -7.65
N ALA A 380 21.53 35.15 -6.86
CA ALA A 380 20.26 35.80 -7.15
C ALA A 380 20.26 36.49 -8.53
N GLU A 381 21.43 36.95 -8.99
CA GLU A 381 21.60 37.67 -10.25
C GLU A 381 21.65 36.74 -11.47
N ASN A 382 22.25 35.55 -11.34
CA ASN A 382 22.43 34.64 -12.48
C ASN A 382 21.44 33.47 -12.53
N ALA A 383 20.56 33.34 -11.53
CA ALA A 383 19.63 32.20 -11.42
C ALA A 383 18.86 31.92 -12.72
N ALA A 384 18.40 32.95 -13.43
CA ALA A 384 17.66 32.83 -14.70
C ALA A 384 18.48 32.22 -15.86
N GLU A 385 19.81 32.24 -15.76
CA GLU A 385 20.75 31.75 -16.76
C GLU A 385 21.29 30.37 -16.41
N VAL A 386 21.63 30.12 -15.13
CA VAL A 386 22.24 28.85 -14.69
C VAL A 386 21.23 27.82 -14.20
N CYS A 387 20.09 28.22 -13.62
CA CYS A 387 19.13 27.25 -13.15
C CYS A 387 18.26 26.73 -14.30
N PRO A 388 18.02 25.41 -14.37
CA PRO A 388 17.20 24.82 -15.42
C PRO A 388 15.77 25.37 -15.36
N LYS A 389 15.11 25.37 -16.52
CA LYS A 389 13.72 25.81 -16.65
C LYS A 389 12.80 24.60 -16.69
N SER A 390 11.71 24.65 -15.94
CA SER A 390 10.63 23.67 -16.03
C SER A 390 9.91 23.78 -17.37
N PRO A 391 9.09 22.77 -17.74
CA PRO A 391 8.26 22.84 -18.95
C PRO A 391 7.26 24.01 -18.96
N SER A 392 6.85 24.52 -17.79
CA SER A 392 6.02 25.73 -17.66
C SER A 392 6.80 27.03 -17.88
N GLY A 393 8.12 26.95 -18.06
CA GLY A 393 9.02 28.09 -18.24
C GLY A 393 9.50 28.73 -16.94
N LEU A 394 9.14 28.17 -15.78
CA LEU A 394 9.64 28.63 -14.49
C LEU A 394 11.11 28.25 -14.35
N VAL A 395 11.93 29.22 -13.95
CA VAL A 395 13.34 29.00 -13.62
C VAL A 395 13.43 28.32 -12.25
N GLY A 396 14.31 27.32 -12.11
CA GLY A 396 14.65 26.73 -10.82
C GLY A 396 15.02 27.78 -9.78
N ALA A 397 14.62 27.57 -8.52
CA ALA A 397 14.87 28.53 -7.47
C ALA A 397 16.33 28.47 -7.03
N CYS A 398 17.01 29.62 -6.99
CA CYS A 398 18.33 29.72 -6.38
C CYS A 398 18.18 29.86 -4.86
N VAL A 399 18.43 28.77 -4.13
CA VAL A 399 18.23 28.69 -2.68
C VAL A 399 19.56 28.71 -1.97
N CYS A 400 19.65 29.52 -0.92
CA CYS A 400 20.79 29.55 -0.04
C CYS A 400 20.87 28.26 0.80
N VAL A 401 21.94 27.49 0.65
CA VAL A 401 22.16 26.24 1.39
C VAL A 401 23.12 26.42 2.57
N GLU A 402 23.95 27.47 2.52
CA GLU A 402 24.89 27.80 3.57
C GLU A 402 24.96 29.31 3.79
N GLN A 403 24.80 29.73 5.05
CA GLN A 403 24.98 31.10 5.48
C GLN A 403 26.21 31.21 6.39
N ASN A 404 26.94 32.31 6.27
CA ASN A 404 28.01 32.64 7.21
C ASN A 404 27.44 33.12 8.57
N SER A 405 28.32 33.42 9.52
CA SER A 405 27.95 33.94 10.84
C SER A 405 27.28 35.32 10.82
N SER A 406 27.37 36.06 9.72
CA SER A 406 26.68 37.34 9.49
C SER A 406 25.28 37.17 8.89
N GLY A 407 24.91 35.95 8.51
CA GLY A 407 23.66 35.65 7.80
C GLY A 407 23.73 35.84 6.28
N ASP A 408 24.90 36.17 5.72
CA ASP A 408 25.06 36.26 4.27
C ASP A 408 25.10 34.87 3.67
N CYS A 409 24.47 34.72 2.49
CA CYS A 409 24.57 33.48 1.77
C CYS A 409 25.96 33.30 1.16
N VAL A 410 26.62 32.18 1.49
CA VAL A 410 27.96 31.83 0.96
C VAL A 410 27.91 30.66 -0.03
N ASP A 411 26.87 29.84 0.01
CA ASP A 411 26.60 28.81 -0.99
C ASP A 411 25.11 28.85 -1.35
N SER A 412 24.81 29.10 -2.62
CA SER A 412 23.46 29.08 -3.18
C SER A 412 23.44 28.12 -4.34
N ARG A 413 22.35 27.36 -4.45
CA ARG A 413 22.26 26.31 -5.44
C ARG A 413 20.85 26.20 -6.04
N CYS A 414 20.76 25.70 -7.27
CA CYS A 414 19.50 25.57 -7.99
C CYS A 414 18.66 24.39 -7.49
N TYR A 415 17.39 24.65 -7.16
CA TYR A 415 16.38 23.66 -6.77
C TYR A 415 15.15 23.74 -7.68
N LEU A 416 14.13 22.94 -7.37
CA LEU A 416 12.80 23.05 -7.98
C LEU A 416 12.33 24.52 -7.99
N PRO A 417 11.63 24.97 -9.05
CA PRO A 417 11.02 26.29 -9.06
C PRO A 417 10.10 26.44 -7.84
N SER A 418 9.99 27.65 -7.31
CA SER A 418 9.06 27.94 -6.22
C SER A 418 8.17 29.12 -6.59
N ARG A 419 6.88 29.02 -6.25
CA ARG A 419 5.90 30.09 -6.44
C ARG A 419 5.29 30.49 -5.12
N GLN A 420 5.06 31.79 -4.96
CA GLN A 420 4.29 32.32 -3.84
C GLN A 420 2.79 32.00 -4.04
N LEU A 421 2.16 31.31 -3.09
CA LEU A 421 0.76 30.91 -3.14
C LEU A 421 -0.17 32.06 -2.78
N ASP A 422 0.16 32.80 -1.72
CA ASP A 422 -0.57 33.99 -1.28
C ASP A 422 0.31 35.22 -1.50
N ARG A 423 -0.10 36.09 -2.43
CA ARG A 423 0.61 37.34 -2.71
C ARG A 423 0.72 38.27 -1.50
N GLY A 424 -0.17 38.14 -0.52
CA GLY A 424 -0.14 38.90 0.73
C GLY A 424 0.84 38.35 1.77
N ASP A 425 1.32 37.11 1.59
CA ASP A 425 2.25 36.44 2.49
C ASP A 425 3.54 36.06 1.73
N PRO A 426 4.65 36.81 1.89
CA PRO A 426 5.92 36.55 1.21
C PRO A 426 6.52 35.16 1.51
N ASP A 427 6.10 34.54 2.62
CA ASP A 427 6.60 33.24 3.07
C ASP A 427 5.79 32.07 2.51
N SER A 428 4.68 32.34 1.79
CA SER A 428 3.81 31.33 1.21
C SER A 428 4.39 30.65 -0.06
N LYS A 429 5.70 30.42 -0.13
CA LYS A 429 6.35 29.80 -1.28
C LYS A 429 6.17 28.28 -1.26
N VAL A 430 5.79 27.71 -2.40
CA VAL A 430 5.73 26.26 -2.60
C VAL A 430 6.55 25.88 -3.82
N ALA A 431 7.38 24.85 -3.66
CA ALA A 431 8.11 24.24 -4.75
C ALA A 431 7.12 23.53 -5.70
N THR A 432 7.16 23.88 -6.97
CA THR A 432 6.28 23.34 -8.02
C THR A 432 6.96 23.51 -9.38
N CYS A 433 6.72 22.56 -10.26
CA CYS A 433 7.15 22.67 -11.65
C CYS A 433 6.14 23.48 -12.50
N TRP A 434 5.03 23.96 -11.91
CA TRP A 434 3.82 24.43 -12.63
C TRP A 434 3.20 25.76 -12.16
#